data_AF-A0A3D0HHL8-F1
#
_entry.id   AF-A0A3D0HHL8-F1
#
_cell.length_a   1.000
_cell.length_b   1.000
_cell.length_c   1.000
_cell.angle_alpha   90.00
_cell.angle_beta   90.00
_cell.angle_gamma   90.00
#
_symmetry.space_group_name_H-M   'P 1'
#
loop_
_entity.id
_entity.type
_entity.pdbx_description
1 polymer ?
#
loop_
_entity_poly.entity_id
_entity_poly.type
_entity_poly.pdbx_seq_one_letter_code
_entity_poly.pdbx_strand_id
1 'polypeptide(L)'
;MQFGVRRMIGIGAYPFATPHTRAVYISCTSPDKDLVSSLPYLKSSVDVPAGMAAAIEHSLHGRKIQALSLWARVPHYVASMPYPAASAALLAALCDT
;
A
#
# COMPACT_ATOMS: atom_id res chain seq x y z
N MET A 1 -18.18 8.51 14.11
CA MET A 1 -16.82 8.00 14.40
C MET A 1 -16.24 8.84 15.50
N GLN A 2 -15.80 8.24 16.59
CA GLN A 2 -15.41 8.94 17.81
C GLN A 2 -14.23 9.92 17.62
N PHE A 3 -13.35 9.64 16.66
CA PHE A 3 -12.11 10.40 16.45
C PHE A 3 -12.12 11.29 15.19
N GLY A 4 -13.23 11.41 14.46
CA GLY A 4 -13.30 12.26 13.27
C GLY A 4 -12.34 11.87 12.13
N VAL A 5 -11.95 10.59 12.03
CA VAL A 5 -11.05 10.09 10.98
C VAL A 5 -11.67 10.32 9.60
N ARG A 6 -10.87 10.93 8.72
CA ARG A 6 -11.27 11.32 7.35
C ARG A 6 -10.54 10.52 6.27
N ARG A 7 -9.38 9.96 6.62
CA ARG A 7 -8.58 9.09 5.74
C ARG A 7 -7.91 7.98 6.54
N MET A 8 -7.88 6.79 5.99
CA MET A 8 -7.08 5.66 6.46
C MET A 8 -6.03 5.33 5.40
N ILE A 9 -4.77 5.22 5.83
CA ILE A 9 -3.66 4.78 4.98
C ILE A 9 -3.05 3.51 5.61
N GLY A 10 -3.21 2.39 4.93
CA GLY A 10 -2.51 1.15 5.24
C GLY A 10 -1.10 1.16 4.66
N ILE A 11 -0.16 0.50 5.34
CA ILE A 11 1.19 0.26 4.82
C ILE A 11 1.51 -1.22 4.93
N GLY A 12 2.10 -1.77 3.88
CA GLY A 12 2.46 -3.17 3.81
C GLY A 12 3.58 -3.44 2.83
N ALA A 13 4.02 -4.68 2.77
CA ALA A 13 5.04 -5.13 1.83
C ALA A 13 4.72 -6.54 1.35
N TYR A 14 5.20 -6.89 0.16
CA TYR A 14 5.07 -8.24 -0.38
C TYR A 14 6.32 -8.65 -1.17
N PRO A 15 6.64 -9.96 -1.22
CA PRO A 15 7.74 -10.48 -2.04
C PRO A 15 7.49 -10.23 -3.54
N PHE A 16 8.52 -9.78 -4.24
CA PHE A 16 8.44 -9.49 -5.67
C PHE A 16 9.74 -9.85 -6.42
N ALA A 17 9.63 -10.07 -7.73
CA ALA A 17 10.77 -10.32 -8.61
C ALA A 17 11.47 -9.01 -8.99
N THR A 18 12.18 -8.41 -8.03
CA THR A 18 12.98 -7.18 -8.21
C THR A 18 14.37 -7.33 -7.57
N PRO A 19 15.43 -6.71 -8.11
CA PRO A 19 16.74 -6.71 -7.46
C PRO A 19 16.82 -5.71 -6.30
N HIS A 20 17.67 -5.99 -5.30
CA HIS A 20 17.96 -5.11 -4.16
C HIS A 20 18.87 -3.92 -4.53
N THR A 21 19.42 -3.93 -5.75
CA THR A 21 20.29 -2.87 -6.31
C THR A 21 19.52 -1.81 -7.11
N ARG A 22 18.20 -1.77 -6.94
CA ARG A 22 17.30 -0.77 -7.54
C ARG A 22 16.43 -0.14 -6.45
N ALA A 23 15.90 1.04 -6.75
CA ALA A 23 14.97 1.72 -5.85
C ALA A 23 13.76 0.82 -5.54
N VAL A 24 13.23 0.95 -4.32
CA VAL A 24 12.02 0.23 -3.93
C VAL A 24 10.81 0.91 -4.57
N TYR A 25 10.08 0.16 -5.37
CA TYR A 25 8.84 0.63 -5.98
C TYR A 25 7.65 0.44 -5.04
N ILE A 26 6.77 1.43 -5.02
CA ILE A 26 5.51 1.43 -4.29
C ILE A 26 4.36 1.19 -5.27
N SER A 27 3.47 0.27 -4.91
CA SER A 27 2.14 0.13 -5.50
C SER A 27 1.08 0.55 -4.49
N CYS A 28 -0.11 0.90 -4.97
CA CYS A 28 -1.20 1.25 -4.08
C CYS A 28 -2.49 0.50 -4.43
N THR A 29 -3.34 0.31 -3.42
CA THR A 29 -4.68 -0.28 -3.55
C THR A 29 -5.69 0.61 -2.87
N SER A 30 -6.89 0.70 -3.44
CA SER A 30 -8.05 1.29 -2.78
C SER A 30 -9.33 0.77 -3.45
N PRO A 31 -10.45 0.68 -2.71
CA PRO A 31 -11.78 0.50 -3.30
C PRO A 31 -12.26 1.71 -4.14
N ASP A 32 -11.64 2.88 -3.97
CA ASP A 32 -11.95 4.11 -4.70
C ASP A 32 -11.04 4.27 -5.93
N LYS A 33 -11.61 4.07 -7.12
CA LYS A 33 -10.87 4.13 -8.39
C LYS A 33 -10.34 5.53 -8.70
N ASP A 34 -11.09 6.57 -8.33
CA ASP A 34 -10.71 7.96 -8.60
C ASP A 34 -9.50 8.34 -7.73
N LEU A 35 -9.51 7.91 -6.46
CA LEU A 35 -8.37 8.07 -5.57
C LEU A 35 -7.10 7.41 -6.11
N VAL A 36 -7.17 6.12 -6.49
CA VAL A 36 -6.00 5.43 -7.07
C VAL A 36 -5.52 6.12 -8.33
N SER A 37 -6.45 6.62 -9.16
CA SER A 37 -6.11 7.27 -10.41
C SER A 37 -5.27 8.54 -10.23
N SER A 38 -5.48 9.26 -9.11
CA SER A 38 -4.79 10.53 -8.78
C SER A 38 -3.35 10.36 -8.28
N LEU A 39 -2.95 9.15 -7.87
CA LEU A 39 -1.63 8.89 -7.30
C LEU A 39 -0.61 8.45 -8.35
N PRO A 40 0.68 8.81 -8.18
CA PRO A 40 1.74 8.48 -9.14
C PRO A 40 2.25 7.03 -9.01
N TYR A 41 1.64 6.21 -8.16
CA TYR A 41 2.10 4.84 -7.88
C TYR A 41 1.62 3.82 -8.92
N LEU A 42 2.28 2.66 -8.97
CA LEU A 42 1.89 1.62 -9.91
C LEU A 42 0.49 1.11 -9.58
N LYS A 43 -0.38 1.18 -10.59
CA LYS A 43 -1.76 0.69 -10.58
C LYS A 43 -1.73 -0.76 -11.05
N SER A 44 -1.92 -1.71 -10.14
CA SER A 44 -2.00 -3.12 -10.48
C SER A 44 -3.29 -3.71 -9.95
N SER A 45 -4.06 -4.35 -10.81
CA SER A 45 -5.20 -5.18 -10.43
C SER A 45 -4.75 -6.64 -10.48
N VAL A 46 -4.88 -7.36 -9.37
CA VAL A 46 -4.55 -8.78 -9.28
C VAL A 46 -5.60 -9.44 -8.41
N ASP A 47 -6.12 -10.58 -8.84
CA ASP A 47 -6.97 -11.44 -8.02
C ASP A 47 -6.09 -12.31 -7.11
N VAL A 48 -6.08 -11.99 -5.82
CA VAL A 48 -5.33 -12.69 -4.77
C VAL A 48 -6.19 -12.87 -3.53
N PRO A 49 -5.86 -13.84 -2.65
CA PRO A 49 -6.52 -13.95 -1.35
C PRO A 49 -6.45 -12.62 -0.59
N ALA A 50 -7.61 -12.09 -0.23
CA ALA A 50 -7.69 -10.84 0.50
C ALA A 50 -7.10 -10.99 1.91
N GLY A 51 -6.26 -10.04 2.30
CA GLY A 51 -5.80 -9.90 3.68
C GLY A 51 -6.70 -8.98 4.51
N MET A 52 -6.39 -8.85 5.80
CA MET A 52 -7.11 -7.94 6.71
C MET A 52 -7.07 -6.48 6.24
N ALA A 53 -5.97 -6.03 5.61
CA ALA A 53 -5.87 -4.68 5.07
C ALA A 53 -6.98 -4.39 4.05
N ALA A 54 -7.20 -5.29 3.09
CA ALA A 54 -8.25 -5.16 2.08
C ALA A 54 -9.66 -5.20 2.70
N ALA A 55 -9.87 -6.04 3.71
CA ALA A 55 -11.14 -6.08 4.43
C ALA A 55 -11.45 -4.76 5.17
N ILE A 56 -10.43 -4.16 5.80
CA ILE A 56 -10.53 -2.87 6.48
C ILE A 56 -10.78 -1.75 5.45
N GLU A 57 -10.03 -1.72 4.35
CA GLU A 57 -10.23 -0.75 3.27
C GLU A 57 -11.68 -0.77 2.76
N HIS A 58 -12.20 -1.96 2.44
CA HIS A 58 -13.55 -2.12 1.94
C HIS A 58 -14.60 -1.67 2.97
N SER A 59 -14.41 -2.04 4.25
CA SER A 59 -15.31 -1.64 5.33
C SER A 59 -15.33 -0.12 5.55
N LEU A 60 -14.16 0.53 5.56
CA LEU A 60 -14.06 1.97 5.77
C LEU A 60 -14.57 2.75 4.56
N HIS A 61 -14.32 2.26 3.34
CA HIS A 61 -14.89 2.82 2.12
C HIS A 61 -16.42 2.76 2.13
N GLY A 62 -17.02 1.63 2.52
CA GLY A 62 -18.48 1.50 2.69
C GLY A 62 -19.07 2.48 3.72
N ARG A 63 -18.24 2.96 4.66
CA ARG A 63 -18.59 4.00 5.65
C ARG A 63 -18.23 5.42 5.19
N LYS A 64 -17.89 5.60 3.91
CA LYS A 64 -17.49 6.87 3.28
C LYS A 64 -16.22 7.49 3.89
N ILE A 65 -15.34 6.69 4.48
CA ILE A 65 -13.98 7.13 4.78
C ILE A 65 -13.10 6.80 3.58
N GLN A 66 -12.28 7.77 3.17
CA GLN A 66 -11.26 7.52 2.18
C GLN A 66 -10.23 6.50 2.71
N ALA A 67 -10.06 5.38 2.02
CA ALA A 67 -9.15 4.31 2.43
C ALA A 67 -8.19 3.96 1.28
N LEU A 68 -6.90 3.86 1.58
CA LEU A 68 -5.82 3.57 0.64
C LEU A 68 -4.79 2.70 1.34
N SER A 69 -4.13 1.77 0.66
CA SER A 69 -2.90 1.14 1.17
C SER A 69 -1.74 1.31 0.22
N LEU A 70 -0.56 1.49 0.79
CA LEU A 70 0.72 1.55 0.11
C LEU A 70 1.48 0.25 0.34
N TRP A 71 2.06 -0.31 -0.72
CA TRP A 71 2.71 -1.61 -0.72
C TRP A 71 4.11 -1.51 -1.28
N ALA A 72 5.13 -1.82 -0.47
CA ALA A 72 6.51 -1.92 -0.93
C ALA A 72 6.77 -3.29 -1.58
N ARG A 73 7.46 -3.26 -2.72
CA ARG A 73 7.97 -4.47 -3.39
C ARG A 73 9.33 -4.85 -2.84
N VAL A 74 9.38 -5.95 -2.10
CA VAL A 74 10.61 -6.44 -1.49
C VAL A 74 11.18 -7.57 -2.35
N PRO A 75 12.49 -7.57 -2.67
CA PRO A 75 13.11 -8.71 -3.35
C PRO A 75 12.80 -10.01 -2.61
N HIS A 76 12.17 -10.97 -3.30
CA HIS A 76 11.68 -12.20 -2.67
C HIS A 76 12.76 -12.97 -1.90
N TYR A 77 14.02 -12.92 -2.35
CA TYR A 77 15.16 -13.59 -1.71
C TYR A 77 15.66 -12.92 -0.42
N VAL A 78 15.17 -11.72 -0.05
CA VAL A 78 15.46 -11.08 1.25
C VAL A 78 14.20 -10.81 2.08
N ALA A 79 13.03 -11.31 1.67
CA ALA A 79 11.76 -10.98 2.31
C ALA A 79 11.63 -11.42 3.78
N SER A 80 12.48 -12.37 4.22
CA SER A 80 12.54 -12.85 5.61
C SER A 80 13.64 -12.20 6.45
N MET A 81 14.31 -11.16 5.91
CA MET A 81 15.37 -10.41 6.59
C MET A 81 14.94 -8.93 6.76
N PRO A 82 15.55 -8.19 7.70
CA PRO A 82 15.36 -6.74 7.76
C PRO A 82 15.75 -6.08 6.44
N TYR A 83 14.81 -5.32 5.85
CA TYR A 83 15.05 -4.58 4.61
C TYR A 83 14.64 -3.10 4.76
N PRO A 84 15.46 -2.27 5.43
CA PRO A 84 15.12 -0.89 5.81
C PRO A 84 14.75 0.03 4.64
N ALA A 85 15.27 -0.25 3.45
CA ALA A 85 14.96 0.50 2.24
C ALA A 85 13.45 0.48 1.91
N ALA A 86 12.74 -0.61 2.21
CA ALA A 86 11.29 -0.68 2.00
C ALA A 86 10.52 0.20 3.00
N SER A 87 10.92 0.18 4.28
CA SER A 87 10.32 1.05 5.29
C SER A 87 10.54 2.53 4.96
N ALA A 88 11.76 2.90 4.54
CA ALA A 88 12.06 4.27 4.12
C ALA A 88 11.20 4.72 2.92
N ALA A 89 11.06 3.86 1.91
CA ALA A 89 10.23 4.16 0.75
C ALA A 89 8.73 4.29 1.10
N LEU A 90 8.21 3.47 2.02
CA LEU A 90 6.84 3.57 2.51
C LEU A 90 6.59 4.89 3.25
N LEU A 91 7.52 5.30 4.11
CA LEU A 91 7.40 6.57 4.84
C LEU A 91 7.50 7.78 3.90
N ALA A 92 8.40 7.75 2.93
CA ALA A 92 8.47 8.78 1.90
C ALA A 92 7.16 8.86 1.11
N ALA A 93 6.63 7.72 0.66
CA ALA A 93 5.36 7.68 -0.05
C ALA A 93 4.18 8.18 0.80
N LEU A 94 4.17 7.86 2.10
CA LEU A 94 3.15 8.36 3.04
C LEU A 94 3.18 9.89 3.18
N CYS A 95 4.37 10.50 3.14
CA CYS A 95 4.51 11.96 3.19
C CYS A 95 3.98 12.65 1.91
N ASP A 96 4.01 11.94 0.78
CA ASP A 96 3.58 12.45 -0.53
C ASP A 96 2.08 12.20 -0.83
N THR A 97 1.34 11.53 0.06
CA THR A 97 -0.09 11.15 -0.14
C THR A 97 -1.08 12.04 0.62
#